data_AF-A0A2S9GP40-F1
#
_entry.id   AF-A0A2S9GP40-F1
#
_cell.length_a   1.000
_cell.length_b   1.000
_cell.length_c   1.000
_cell.angle_alpha   90.00
_cell.angle_beta   90.00
_cell.angle_gamma   90.00
#
_symmetry.space_group_name_H-M   'P 1'
#
loop_
_entity.id
_entity.type
_entity.pdbx_description
1 polymer ?
#
loop_
_entity_poly.entity_id
_entity_poly.type
_entity_poly.pdbx_seq_one_letter_code
_entity_poly.pdbx_strand_id
1 'polypeptide(L)' 'LNGTDTFTYKASDGAAETAFTTVTINVTSIEDVPVAANDTIPHAKDTSVAYSLLNRVSDGDGDTLTATLLSSTQHG' A
#
# COMPACT_ATOMS: atom_id res chain seq x y z
N LEU A 1 -0.84 4.11 5.80
CA LEU A 1 -0.27 4.78 7.01
C LEU A 1 -1.36 5.62 7.68
N ASN A 2 -1.85 5.19 8.83
CA ASN A 2 -2.88 5.87 9.62
C ASN A 2 -2.30 6.41 10.93
N GLY A 3 -2.93 7.45 11.48
CA GLY A 3 -2.51 8.02 12.76
C GLY A 3 -3.22 9.31 13.10
N THR A 4 -3.06 9.73 14.35
CA THR A 4 -3.51 11.05 14.81
C THR A 4 -2.28 11.90 15.08
N ASP A 5 -2.17 13.01 14.35
CA ASP A 5 -1.16 14.04 14.62
C ASP A 5 -1.80 15.18 15.42
N THR A 6 -1.02 15.73 16.35
CA THR A 6 -1.46 16.87 17.14
C THR A 6 -0.36 17.92 17.25
N PHE A 7 -0.74 19.19 17.16
CA PHE A 7 0.12 20.30 17.52
C PHE A 7 -0.67 21.39 18.24
N THR A 8 0.04 22.28 18.94
CA THR A 8 -0.56 23.41 19.64
C THR A 8 -0.05 24.73 19.09
N TYR A 9 -0.89 25.76 19.11
CA TYR A 9 -0.53 27.10 18.67
C TYR A 9 -1.17 28.20 19.54
N LYS A 10 -0.63 29.41 19.40
CA LYS A 10 -1.22 30.66 19.87
C LYS A 10 -1.26 31.64 18.71
N ALA A 11 -2.31 32.44 18.60
CA ALA A 11 -2.36 33.55 17.65
C ALA A 11 -2.09 34.87 18.38
N SER A 12 -1.46 35.82 17.68
CA SER A 12 -1.19 37.17 18.20
C SER A 12 -1.47 38.21 17.12
N ASP A 13 -1.99 39.36 17.53
CA ASP A 13 -2.10 40.57 16.72
C ASP A 13 -0.97 41.59 17.00
N GLY A 14 0.02 41.21 17.81
CA GLY A 14 1.13 42.06 18.25
C GLY A 14 0.85 42.84 19.54
N ALA A 15 -0.38 42.88 20.02
CA ALA A 15 -0.76 43.52 21.29
C ALA A 15 -1.24 42.49 22.33
N ALA A 16 -1.92 41.44 21.90
CA ALA A 16 -2.38 40.35 22.74
C ALA A 16 -2.11 38.98 22.10
N GLU A 17 -2.22 37.91 22.90
CA GLU A 17 -2.15 36.53 22.43
C GLU A 17 -3.35 35.72 22.90
N THR A 18 -3.75 34.72 22.12
CA THR A 18 -4.77 33.74 22.52
C THR A 18 -4.23 32.79 23.60
N ALA A 19 -5.12 32.03 24.24
CA ALA A 19 -4.71 30.82 24.95
C ALA A 19 -4.14 29.77 23.98
N PHE A 20 -3.44 28.77 24.53
CA PHE A 20 -3.02 27.60 23.75
C PHE A 20 -4.22 26.91 23.15
N THR A 21 -4.16 26.64 21.85
CA THR A 21 -5.19 25.90 21.09
C THR A 21 -4.56 24.68 20.47
N THR A 22 -5.19 23.51 20.65
CA THR A 22 -4.75 22.25 20.05
C THR A 22 -5.44 22.04 18.71
N VAL A 23 -4.66 21.67 17.70
CA VAL A 23 -5.15 21.16 16.42
C VAL A 23 -4.91 19.66 16.40
N THR A 24 -5.96 18.91 16.09
CA THR A 24 -5.91 17.46 15.89
C THR A 24 -6.13 17.17 14.41
N ILE A 25 -5.20 16.42 13.81
CA ILE A 25 -5.27 15.96 12.43
C ILE A 25 -5.44 14.45 12.46
N ASN A 26 -6.53 13.96 11.88
CA ASN A 26 -6.79 12.53 11.75
C ASN A 26 -6.39 12.08 10.35
N VAL A 27 -5.33 11.28 10.26
CA VAL A 27 -4.87 10.65 9.01
C VAL A 27 -5.55 9.29 8.91
N THR A 28 -6.53 9.20 8.01
CA THR A 28 -7.18 7.94 7.66
C THR A 28 -6.35 7.23 6.58
N SER A 29 -5.95 5.98 6.81
CA SER A 29 -5.46 5.15 5.69
C SER A 29 -6.62 4.93 4.73
N ILE A 30 -6.34 5.00 3.45
CA ILE A 30 -7.14 4.32 2.45
C ILE A 30 -6.45 2.97 2.32
N GLU A 31 -7.11 1.90 2.77
CA GLU A 31 -6.62 0.53 2.55
C GLU A 31 -6.44 0.33 1.04
N ASP A 32 -5.20 0.08 0.60
CA ASP A 32 -4.86 -0.13 -0.80
C ASP A 32 -4.74 -1.63 -1.07
N VAL A 33 -5.84 -2.22 -1.56
CA VAL A 33 -5.93 -3.65 -1.83
C VAL A 33 -4.83 -4.11 -2.81
N PRO A 34 -4.36 -5.38 -2.71
CA PRO A 34 -3.37 -5.90 -3.63
C PRO A 34 -3.86 -5.83 -5.09
N VAL A 35 -3.03 -5.26 -5.97
CA VAL A 35 -3.29 -5.17 -7.41
C VAL A 35 -2.35 -6.12 -8.15
N ALA A 36 -2.93 -7.09 -8.85
CA ALA A 36 -2.20 -8.03 -9.69
C ALA A 36 -2.27 -7.61 -11.17
N ALA A 37 -1.18 -7.80 -11.90
CA ALA A 37 -1.13 -7.54 -13.34
C ALA A 37 -0.82 -8.81 -14.14
N ASN A 38 -1.42 -8.94 -15.33
CA ASN A 38 -1.28 -10.11 -16.22
C ASN A 38 0.15 -10.29 -16.72
N ASP A 39 0.66 -11.51 -16.66
CA ASP A 39 2.00 -11.85 -17.15
C ASP A 39 1.94 -12.77 -18.38
N THR A 40 3.01 -12.74 -19.16
CA THR A 40 3.20 -13.64 -20.30
C THR A 40 4.64 -14.08 -20.31
N ILE A 41 4.85 -15.38 -20.11
CA ILE A 41 6.18 -15.97 -20.02
C ILE A 41 6.41 -16.80 -21.28
N PRO A 42 7.21 -16.31 -22.24
CA PRO A 42 7.65 -17.14 -23.35
C PRO A 42 8.59 -18.21 -22.81
N HIS A 43 8.42 -19.44 -23.29
CA HIS A 43 9.21 -20.57 -22.83
C HIS A 43 9.51 -21.54 -23.96
N ALA A 44 10.67 -22.17 -23.91
CA ALA A 44 11.04 -23.20 -24.88
C ALA A 44 10.49 -24.56 -24.44
N LYS A 45 10.09 -25.39 -25.41
CA LYS A 45 9.70 -26.78 -25.13
C LYS A 45 10.80 -27.50 -24.33
N ASP A 46 10.38 -28.43 -23.49
CA ASP A 46 11.27 -29.32 -22.71
C ASP A 46 12.19 -28.59 -21.70
N THR A 47 11.89 -27.33 -21.36
CA THR A 47 12.61 -26.60 -20.31
C THR A 47 11.70 -26.36 -19.11
N SER A 48 12.24 -25.96 -17.95
CA SER A 48 11.43 -25.67 -16.75
C SER A 48 11.30 -24.16 -16.53
N VAL A 49 10.13 -23.69 -16.13
CA VAL A 49 9.89 -22.31 -15.69
C VAL A 49 9.65 -22.29 -14.19
N ALA A 50 10.48 -21.53 -13.46
CA ALA A 50 10.17 -21.12 -12.11
C ALA A 50 9.43 -19.78 -12.15
N TYR A 51 8.26 -19.70 -11.51
CA TYR A 51 7.47 -18.48 -11.49
C TYR A 51 6.80 -18.29 -10.12
N SER A 52 6.82 -17.06 -9.62
CA SER A 52 6.13 -16.67 -8.40
C SER A 52 4.85 -15.92 -8.76
N LEU A 53 3.73 -16.34 -8.18
CA LEU A 53 2.43 -15.67 -8.36
C LEU A 53 2.41 -14.24 -7.79
N LEU A 54 3.38 -13.87 -6.96
CA LEU A 54 3.49 -12.54 -6.35
C LEU A 54 4.42 -11.60 -7.14
N ASN A 55 5.01 -12.04 -8.26
CA ASN A 55 6.03 -11.26 -8.97
C ASN A 55 5.51 -9.92 -9.54
N ARG A 56 4.20 -9.83 -9.83
CA ARG A 56 3.52 -8.66 -10.41
C ARG A 56 2.28 -8.29 -9.60
N VAL A 57 2.41 -8.42 -8.29
CA VAL A 57 1.42 -7.97 -7.32
C VAL A 57 2.03 -6.83 -6.52
N SER A 58 1.35 -5.69 -6.49
CA SER A 58 1.70 -4.54 -5.66
C SER A 58 0.64 -4.33 -4.60
N ASP A 59 1.07 -3.90 -3.42
CA ASP A 59 0.22 -3.52 -2.31
C ASP A 59 0.70 -2.16 -1.80
N GLY A 60 -0.22 -1.20 -1.66
CA GLY A 60 0.13 0.18 -1.33
C GLY A 60 0.45 0.38 0.14
N ASP A 61 0.03 -0.54 1.01
CA ASP A 61 0.23 -0.50 2.45
C ASP A 61 1.46 -1.30 2.92
N GLY A 62 2.02 -2.15 2.04
CA GLY A 62 3.19 -2.97 2.32
C GLY A 62 2.85 -4.27 3.06
N ASP A 63 1.60 -4.71 2.97
CA ASP A 63 1.12 -5.92 3.62
C ASP A 63 1.80 -7.17 3.08
N THR A 64 1.91 -8.19 3.94
CA THR A 64 2.42 -9.50 3.51
C THR A 64 1.36 -10.21 2.65
N LEU A 65 1.71 -10.47 1.39
CA LEU A 65 0.79 -11.06 0.42
C LEU A 65 0.88 -12.58 0.37
N THR A 66 -0.25 -13.21 0.06
CA THR A 66 -0.33 -14.65 -0.26
C THR A 66 -1.03 -14.83 -1.61
N ALA A 67 -0.72 -15.93 -2.31
CA ALA A 67 -1.32 -16.24 -3.60
C ALA A 67 -1.71 -17.72 -3.67
N THR A 68 -2.82 -18.00 -4.36
CA THR A 68 -3.32 -19.35 -4.59
C THR A 68 -3.43 -19.62 -6.09
N LEU A 69 -2.91 -20.76 -6.54
CA LEU A 69 -3.06 -21.19 -7.93
C LEU A 69 -4.47 -21.77 -8.14
N LEU A 70 -5.25 -21.16 -9.04
CA LEU A 70 -6.61 -21.62 -9.34
C LEU A 70 -6.65 -22.68 -10.46
N SER A 71 -5.75 -22.58 -11.44
CA SER A 71 -5.65 -23.53 -12.56
C SER A 71 -4.21 -23.63 -13.06
N SER A 72 -3.80 -24.82 -13.50
CA SER A 72 -2.45 -25.09 -13.99
C SER A 72 -2.31 -24.81 -15.49
N THR A 73 -1.07 -24.86 -15.98
CA THR A 73 -0.78 -24.78 -17.41
C THR A 73 -1.42 -25.94 -18.17
N GLN A 74 -1.87 -25.67 -19.40
CA GLN A 74 -2.54 -26.66 -20.24
C GLN A 74 -1.57 -27.38 -21.22
N HIS A 75 -0.41 -26.78 -21.47
CA HIS A 75 0.51 -27.19 -22.54
C HIS A 75 1.97 -27.18 -22.07
N GLY A 76 2.23 -27.75 -20.88
CA GLY A 76 3.58 -27.78 -20.28
C GLY A 76 4.69 -28.22 -21.23
#